data_AF-A0A9C9N1B0-F1
#
_entry.id   AF-A0A9C9N1B0-F1
#
_cell.length_a   1.000
_cell.length_b   1.000
_cell.length_c   1.000
_cell.angle_alpha   90.00
_cell.angle_beta   90.00
_cell.angle_gamma   90.00
#
_symmetry.space_group_name_H-M   'P 1'
#
loop_
_entity.id
_entity.type
_entity.pdbx_description
1 polymer ?
#
loop_
_entity_poly.entity_id
_entity_poly.type
_entity_poly.pdbx_seq_one_letter_code
_entity_poly.pdbx_strand_id
1 'polypeptide(L)'
;DKVIDGVAMKNVPSVWFTNLDHGRRHRPLPLMTMEDNLKYSKHKQLKGKESYDRYDNYDAIEVPFTDAIPSDYDGVMGVPISFLDKYNPEQFEIVGATESEGRGFSGGLWDETSKVSQPVIRKKRVYKRIFIKHRRAAQ
;
A
#
# COMPACT_ATOMS: atom_id res chain seq x y z
N ASP A 1 12.39 -23.21 14.76
CA ASP A 1 11.66 -23.97 13.72
C ASP A 1 11.26 -25.34 14.23
N LYS A 2 10.06 -25.80 13.88
CA LYS A 2 9.52 -27.09 14.33
C LYS A 2 9.89 -28.15 13.31
N VAL A 3 10.42 -29.30 13.74
CA VAL A 3 10.68 -30.46 12.85
C VAL A 3 9.73 -31.58 13.26
N ILE A 4 9.03 -32.18 12.30
CA ILE A 4 8.16 -33.35 12.51
C ILE A 4 8.57 -34.40 11.48
N ASP A 5 8.90 -35.62 11.94
CA ASP A 5 9.35 -36.74 11.11
C ASP A 5 10.50 -36.40 10.15
N GLY A 6 11.46 -35.60 10.62
CA GLY A 6 12.62 -35.16 9.84
C GLY A 6 12.33 -34.04 8.84
N VAL A 7 11.08 -33.56 8.73
CA VAL A 7 10.69 -32.46 7.86
C VAL A 7 10.64 -31.15 8.65
N ALA A 8 11.37 -30.15 8.18
CA ALA A 8 11.32 -28.79 8.73
C ALA A 8 9.98 -28.13 8.38
N MET A 9 9.18 -27.85 9.41
CA MET A 9 7.89 -27.17 9.28
C MET A 9 8.12 -25.66 9.24
N LYS A 10 7.58 -25.01 8.21
CA LYS A 10 7.57 -23.55 8.08
C LYS A 10 6.39 -22.99 8.88
N ASN A 11 6.68 -22.13 9.86
CA ASN A 11 5.62 -21.31 10.46
C ASN A 11 5.11 -20.32 9.43
N VAL A 12 3.84 -20.41 9.06
CA VAL A 12 3.16 -19.41 8.23
C VAL A 12 2.36 -18.52 9.18
N PRO A 13 2.80 -17.29 9.44
CA PRO A 13 2.03 -16.38 10.29
C PRO A 13 0.67 -16.14 9.64
N SER A 14 -0.39 -16.40 10.40
CA SER A 14 -1.77 -16.10 10.01
C SER A 14 -2.26 -14.94 10.88
N VAL A 15 -2.95 -13.98 10.27
CA VAL A 15 -3.48 -12.80 10.96
C VAL A 15 -4.95 -12.63 10.59
N TRP A 16 -5.76 -12.26 11.59
CA TRP A 16 -7.16 -11.91 11.41
C TRP A 16 -7.30 -10.40 11.54
N PHE A 17 -7.88 -9.77 10.52
CA PHE A 17 -8.21 -8.35 10.56
C PHE A 17 -9.68 -8.19 10.90
N THR A 18 -9.97 -7.25 11.80
CA THR A 18 -11.32 -6.95 12.26
C THR A 18 -11.50 -5.44 12.40
N ASN A 19 -12.75 -5.00 12.41
CA ASN A 19 -13.13 -3.63 12.73
C ASN A 19 -13.30 -3.40 14.23
N LEU A 20 -13.07 -4.41 15.08
CA LEU A 20 -13.07 -4.25 16.52
C LEU A 20 -12.07 -3.17 16.95
N ASP A 21 -12.54 -2.32 17.85
CA ASP A 21 -11.75 -1.18 18.30
C ASP A 21 -10.67 -1.59 19.30
N HIS A 22 -9.45 -1.09 19.11
CA HIS A 22 -8.31 -1.40 19.99
C HIS A 22 -7.18 -0.38 19.86
N GLY A 23 -6.37 -0.19 20.91
CA GLY A 23 -5.34 0.87 20.94
C GLY A 23 -4.31 0.84 19.80
N ARG A 24 -3.94 -0.33 19.25
CA ARG A 24 -3.06 -0.39 18.06
C ARG A 24 -3.67 0.22 16.79
N ARG A 25 -4.99 0.23 16.66
CA ARG A 25 -5.73 0.72 15.48
C ARG A 25 -5.57 2.23 15.34
N HIS A 26 -5.41 2.95 16.45
CA HIS A 26 -5.31 4.42 16.45
C HIS A 26 -3.88 4.92 16.55
N ARG A 27 -2.87 4.06 16.28
CA ARG A 27 -1.47 4.48 16.32
C ARG A 27 -1.10 5.18 15.01
N PRO A 28 -0.85 6.50 15.01
CA PRO A 28 -0.42 7.19 13.80
C PRO A 28 0.99 6.72 13.40
N LEU A 29 1.20 6.58 12.10
CA LEU A 29 2.51 6.34 11.52
C LEU A 29 3.27 7.66 11.42
N PRO A 30 4.55 7.71 11.84
CA PRO A 30 5.41 8.84 11.52
C PRO A 30 5.73 8.80 10.02
N LEU A 31 5.43 9.89 9.33
CA LEU A 31 5.60 10.03 7.88
C LEU A 31 6.60 11.14 7.56
N MET A 32 7.28 11.01 6.43
CA MET A 32 8.16 12.03 5.87
C MET A 32 7.52 12.61 4.61
N THR A 33 7.98 13.78 4.16
CA THR A 33 7.56 14.37 2.88
C THR A 33 8.00 13.49 1.71
N MET A 34 7.43 13.71 0.51
CA MET A 34 7.89 13.03 -0.70
C MET A 34 9.40 13.25 -0.92
N GLU A 35 9.87 14.48 -0.77
CA GLU A 35 11.29 14.84 -0.94
C GLU A 35 12.17 14.08 0.06
N ASP A 36 11.79 14.12 1.33
CA ASP A 36 12.55 13.47 2.40
C ASP A 36 12.57 11.95 2.25
N ASN A 37 11.45 11.34 1.81
CA ASN A 37 11.41 9.92 1.50
C ASN A 37 12.39 9.57 0.37
N LEU A 38 12.40 10.34 -0.72
CA LEU A 38 13.32 10.11 -1.84
C LEU A 38 14.78 10.33 -1.42
N LYS A 39 15.06 11.23 -0.49
CA LYS A 39 16.43 11.54 -0.04
C LYS A 39 16.95 10.57 1.03
N TYR A 40 16.14 10.24 2.01
CA TYR A 40 16.59 9.58 3.25
C TYR A 40 16.06 8.15 3.44
N SER A 41 15.18 7.65 2.56
CA SER A 41 14.66 6.28 2.68
C SER A 41 15.78 5.25 2.78
N LYS A 42 15.61 4.27 3.66
CA LYS A 42 16.50 3.11 3.76
C LYS A 42 16.34 2.14 2.59
N HIS A 43 15.27 2.30 1.80
CA HIS A 43 14.94 1.40 0.69
C HIS A 43 15.58 1.89 -0.61
N LYS A 44 16.51 1.09 -1.15
CA LYS A 44 17.25 1.42 -2.39
C LYS A 44 16.34 1.62 -3.61
N GLN A 45 15.13 1.04 -3.61
CA GLN A 45 14.17 1.21 -4.70
C GLN A 45 13.55 2.62 -4.74
N LEU A 46 13.66 3.38 -3.65
CA LEU A 46 13.11 4.73 -3.53
C LEU A 46 14.20 5.79 -3.36
N LYS A 47 15.25 5.47 -2.59
CA LYS A 47 16.33 6.41 -2.29
C LYS A 47 17.04 6.88 -3.57
N GLY A 48 17.12 8.19 -3.76
CA GLY A 48 17.76 8.84 -4.90
C GLY A 48 16.93 8.84 -6.19
N LYS A 49 15.66 8.41 -6.14
CA LYS A 49 14.75 8.63 -7.28
C LYS A 49 14.35 10.10 -7.38
N GLU A 50 14.07 10.54 -8.60
CA GLU A 50 13.53 11.87 -8.88
C GLU A 50 12.07 12.01 -8.42
N SER A 51 11.29 10.93 -8.54
CA SER A 51 9.89 10.91 -8.14
C SER A 51 9.42 9.49 -7.78
N TYR A 52 8.25 9.41 -7.16
CA TYR A 52 7.50 8.16 -7.06
C TYR A 52 7.02 7.73 -8.44
N ASP A 53 6.93 6.41 -8.67
CA ASP A 53 6.35 5.88 -9.90
C ASP A 53 4.81 6.07 -9.88
N ARG A 54 4.21 6.22 -11.06
CA ARG A 54 2.76 6.15 -11.26
C ARG A 54 2.41 4.84 -11.94
N TYR A 55 1.19 4.35 -11.70
CA TYR A 55 0.69 3.22 -12.47
C TYR A 55 0.33 3.66 -13.88
N ASP A 56 0.54 2.76 -14.83
CA ASP A 56 0.15 2.95 -16.22
C ASP A 56 -1.39 2.83 -16.39
N ASN A 57 -2.06 2.12 -15.48
CA ASN A 57 -3.47 1.73 -15.59
C ASN A 57 -4.31 2.01 -14.33
N TYR A 58 -3.78 2.78 -13.39
CA TYR A 58 -4.52 3.26 -12.23
C TYR A 58 -4.17 4.72 -11.95
N ASP A 59 -5.16 5.55 -11.59
CA ASP A 59 -4.91 6.93 -11.14
C ASP A 59 -4.39 6.97 -9.69
N ALA A 60 -3.16 6.51 -9.49
CA ALA A 60 -2.47 6.50 -8.20
C ALA A 60 -0.95 6.48 -8.38
N ILE A 61 -0.22 6.89 -7.33
CA ILE A 61 1.22 6.63 -7.23
C ILE A 61 1.48 5.26 -6.59
N GLU A 62 2.59 4.62 -6.96
CA GLU A 62 3.11 3.44 -6.29
C GLU A 62 3.93 3.83 -5.08
N VAL A 63 3.52 3.35 -3.90
CA VAL A 63 4.26 3.46 -2.66
C VAL A 63 4.69 2.06 -2.23
N PRO A 64 5.94 1.63 -2.51
CA PRO A 64 6.34 0.24 -2.35
C PRO A 64 6.52 -0.19 -0.88
N PHE A 65 6.60 0.76 0.06
CA PHE A 65 6.82 0.50 1.47
C PHE A 65 5.96 1.40 2.36
N THR A 66 5.40 0.84 3.43
CA THR A 66 4.54 1.58 4.37
C THR A 66 5.25 2.77 5.04
N ASP A 67 6.54 2.65 5.33
CA ASP A 67 7.34 3.74 5.90
C ASP A 67 7.83 4.76 4.85
N ALA A 68 7.41 4.60 3.59
CA ALA A 68 7.64 5.55 2.50
C ALA A 68 6.35 6.24 2.05
N ILE A 69 5.27 6.14 2.81
CA ILE A 69 4.05 6.89 2.55
C ILE A 69 4.36 8.39 2.77
N PRO A 70 4.23 9.24 1.73
CA PRO A 70 4.49 10.67 1.87
C PRO A 70 3.40 11.37 2.67
N SER A 71 3.75 12.28 3.57
CA SER A 71 2.81 13.07 4.38
C SER A 71 2.10 14.19 3.61
N ASP A 72 2.65 14.60 2.48
CA ASP A 72 2.32 15.79 1.70
C ASP A 72 1.70 15.49 0.33
N TYR A 73 1.31 14.23 0.08
CA TYR A 73 0.65 13.82 -1.17
C TYR A 73 -0.86 13.62 -0.97
N ASP A 74 -1.66 14.41 -1.68
CA ASP A 74 -3.12 14.44 -1.53
C ASP A 74 -3.87 13.46 -2.43
N GLY A 75 -3.19 12.89 -3.42
CA GLY A 75 -3.77 11.93 -4.34
C GLY A 75 -3.90 10.53 -3.74
N VAL A 76 -4.34 9.59 -4.57
CA VAL A 76 -4.39 8.18 -4.17
C VAL A 76 -3.00 7.53 -4.22
N MET A 77 -2.71 6.74 -3.20
CA MET A 77 -1.48 5.98 -3.06
C MET A 77 -1.78 4.49 -3.04
N GLY A 78 -1.13 3.73 -3.91
CA GLY A 78 -1.12 2.27 -3.87
C GLY A 78 -0.05 1.77 -2.90
N VAL A 79 -0.46 1.17 -1.79
CA VAL A 79 0.41 0.61 -0.74
C VAL A 79 0.36 -0.92 -0.73
N PRO A 80 1.38 -1.60 -0.15
CA PRO A 80 1.38 -3.06 -0.05
C PRO A 80 0.21 -3.56 0.80
N ILE A 81 -0.30 -4.77 0.54
CA ILE A 81 -1.37 -5.37 1.36
C ILE A 81 -0.99 -5.44 2.85
N SER A 82 0.29 -5.65 3.15
CA SER A 82 0.82 -5.68 4.52
C SER A 82 0.67 -4.35 5.27
N PHE A 83 0.32 -3.24 4.59
CA PHE A 83 -0.09 -1.99 5.22
C PHE A 83 -1.22 -2.17 6.25
N LEU A 84 -2.10 -3.15 6.07
CA LEU A 84 -3.23 -3.41 6.99
C LEU A 84 -2.81 -3.68 8.43
N ASP A 85 -1.60 -4.20 8.66
CA ASP A 85 -1.03 -4.38 10.01
C ASP A 85 -0.78 -3.05 10.75
N LYS A 86 -0.66 -1.97 9.99
CA LYS A 86 -0.30 -0.63 10.44
C LYS A 86 -1.41 0.40 10.17
N TYR A 87 -2.58 -0.05 9.71
CA TYR A 87 -3.66 0.83 9.32
C TYR A 87 -4.22 1.59 10.52
N ASN A 88 -4.21 2.91 10.42
CA ASN A 88 -4.92 3.81 11.32
C ASN A 88 -6.05 4.54 10.57
N PRO A 89 -7.33 4.29 10.90
CA PRO A 89 -8.47 4.91 10.23
C PRO A 89 -8.59 6.42 10.49
N GLU A 90 -7.90 6.98 11.49
CA GLU A 90 -7.85 8.44 11.72
C GLU A 90 -6.83 9.12 10.80
N GLN A 91 -5.81 8.40 10.37
CA GLN A 91 -4.74 8.90 9.51
C GLN A 91 -4.99 8.63 8.03
N PHE A 92 -5.61 7.49 7.70
CA PHE A 92 -5.82 7.06 6.33
C PHE A 92 -7.24 6.61 6.08
N GLU A 93 -7.70 6.82 4.85
CA GLU A 93 -8.90 6.25 4.29
C GLU A 93 -8.50 5.17 3.27
N ILE A 94 -9.10 3.98 3.36
CA ILE A 94 -8.98 2.95 2.32
C ILE A 94 -10.06 3.22 1.28
N VAL A 95 -9.65 3.54 0.06
CA VAL A 95 -10.56 3.88 -1.04
C VAL A 95 -10.79 2.72 -2.01
N GLY A 96 -9.96 1.69 -1.95
CA GLY A 96 -10.12 0.50 -2.80
C GLY A 96 -8.90 -0.41 -2.79
N ALA A 97 -8.89 -1.33 -3.75
CA ALA A 97 -7.77 -2.20 -4.06
C ALA A 97 -7.71 -2.48 -5.56
N THR A 98 -6.60 -3.05 -6.04
CA THR A 98 -6.49 -3.41 -7.46
C THR A 98 -7.51 -4.48 -7.85
N GLU A 99 -7.99 -4.41 -9.09
CA GLU A 99 -9.00 -5.31 -9.70
C GLU A 99 -8.45 -6.72 -10.01
N SER A 100 -7.31 -7.10 -9.42
CA SER A 100 -6.63 -8.36 -9.69
C SER A 100 -7.50 -9.59 -9.41
N GLU A 101 -8.44 -9.48 -8.45
CA GLU A 101 -9.27 -10.58 -7.94
C GLU A 101 -10.78 -10.37 -8.19
N GLY A 102 -11.13 -9.44 -9.07
CA GLY A 102 -12.52 -9.15 -9.45
C GLY A 102 -12.69 -7.68 -9.88
N ARG A 103 -13.93 -7.27 -10.16
CA ARG A 103 -14.26 -5.92 -10.68
C ARG A 103 -14.96 -5.07 -9.61
N GLY A 104 -14.72 -3.76 -9.64
CA GLY A 104 -15.36 -2.78 -8.76
C GLY A 104 -14.62 -2.54 -7.44
N PHE A 105 -13.46 -3.14 -7.23
CA PHE A 105 -12.68 -2.95 -6.00
C PHE A 105 -11.88 -1.66 -5.98
N SER A 106 -11.58 -1.09 -7.15
CA SER A 106 -10.66 0.04 -7.29
C SER A 106 -11.30 1.39 -7.00
N GLY A 107 -12.61 1.47 -6.77
CA GLY A 107 -13.29 2.75 -6.54
C GLY A 107 -13.22 3.69 -7.75
N GLY A 108 -13.15 3.14 -8.97
CA GLY A 108 -13.07 3.90 -10.23
C GLY A 108 -11.65 4.32 -10.63
N LEU A 109 -10.62 3.85 -9.91
CA LEU A 109 -9.23 4.20 -10.22
C LEU A 109 -8.65 3.44 -11.41
N TRP A 110 -9.20 2.27 -11.73
CA TRP A 110 -8.70 1.41 -12.80
C TRP A 110 -9.12 1.93 -14.17
N ASP A 111 -8.15 2.06 -15.08
CA ASP A 111 -8.42 2.30 -16.49
C ASP A 111 -8.88 1.02 -17.18
N GLU A 112 -10.20 0.91 -17.40
CA GLU A 112 -10.82 -0.23 -18.07
C GLU A 112 -10.31 -0.44 -19.49
N THR A 113 -9.85 0.62 -20.17
CA THR A 113 -9.33 0.52 -21.54
C THR A 113 -8.02 -0.26 -21.61
N SER A 114 -7.27 -0.32 -20.50
CA SER A 114 -6.03 -1.10 -20.38
C SER A 114 -6.25 -2.61 -20.55
N LYS A 115 -7.45 -3.12 -20.24
CA LYS A 115 -7.82 -4.56 -20.20
C LYS A 115 -6.91 -5.42 -19.31
N VAL A 116 -6.01 -4.83 -18.53
CA VAL A 116 -5.11 -5.50 -17.60
C VAL A 116 -5.50 -5.10 -16.19
N SER A 117 -6.07 -6.05 -15.43
CA SER A 117 -6.56 -5.79 -14.08
C SER A 117 -5.45 -5.63 -13.05
N GLN A 118 -4.31 -6.30 -13.26
CA GLN A 118 -3.17 -6.17 -12.35
C GLN A 118 -2.56 -4.76 -12.48
N PRO A 119 -2.08 -4.16 -11.38
CA PRO A 119 -1.38 -2.87 -11.45
C PRO A 119 -0.13 -3.01 -12.31
N VAL A 120 0.10 -2.03 -13.19
CA VAL A 120 1.23 -2.00 -14.11
C VAL A 120 2.04 -0.74 -13.88
N ILE A 121 3.37 -0.88 -13.85
CA ILE A 121 4.32 0.23 -13.81
C ILE A 121 5.35 -0.02 -14.90
N ARG A 122 5.53 0.94 -15.82
CA ARG A 122 6.51 0.82 -16.91
C ARG A 122 6.33 -0.50 -17.69
N LYS A 123 5.07 -0.84 -18.01
CA LYS A 123 4.63 -2.06 -18.70
C LYS A 123 4.90 -3.37 -17.96
N LYS A 124 5.32 -3.32 -16.70
CA LYS A 124 5.53 -4.52 -15.86
C LYS A 124 4.44 -4.62 -14.80
N ARG A 125 3.84 -5.80 -14.69
CA ARG A 125 2.87 -6.09 -13.62
C ARG A 125 3.58 -6.06 -12.27
N VAL A 126 2.92 -5.47 -11.27
CA VAL A 126 3.36 -5.50 -9.88
C VAL A 126 2.37 -6.25 -9.01
N TYR A 127 2.76 -6.54 -7.78
CA TYR A 127 1.88 -7.20 -6.80
C TYR A 127 0.67 -6.33 -6.49
N LYS A 128 -0.40 -6.99 -6.04
CA LYS A 128 -1.64 -6.33 -5.58
C LYS A 128 -1.35 -5.21 -4.57
N ARG A 129 -2.16 -4.15 -4.66
CA ARG A 129 -2.06 -2.95 -3.86
C ARG A 129 -3.41 -2.63 -3.23
N ILE A 130 -3.35 -2.01 -2.06
CA ILE A 130 -4.48 -1.33 -1.43
C ILE A 130 -4.34 0.15 -1.78
N PHE A 131 -5.43 0.78 -2.17
CA PHE A 131 -5.45 2.20 -2.46
C PHE A 131 -5.92 2.97 -1.23
N ILE A 132 -5.11 3.96 -0.83
CA ILE A 132 -5.37 4.80 0.33
C ILE A 132 -5.28 6.29 -0.02
N LYS A 133 -5.92 7.12 0.79
CA LYS A 133 -5.71 8.57 0.88
C LYS A 133 -5.41 8.95 2.33
N HIS A 134 -4.77 10.09 2.54
CA HIS A 134 -4.76 10.71 3.87
C HIS A 134 -6.17 11.09 4.28
N ARG A 135 -6.55 10.74 5.51
CA ARG A 135 -7.76 11.27 6.11
C ARG A 135 -7.46 12.68 6.59
N ARG A 136 -8.09 13.67 5.96
CA ARG A 136 -8.07 15.04 6.45
C ARG A 136 -9.21 15.19 7.46
N ALA A 137 -8.95 15.88 8.58
CA ALA A 137 -10.03 16.33 9.44
C ALA A 137 -11.00 17.17 8.58
N ALA A 138 -12.29 16.90 8.69
CA ALA A 138 -13.29 17.81 8.14
C ALA A 138 -13.05 19.18 8.79
N GLN A 139 -12.87 20.21 7.96
CA GLN A 139 -12.89 21.60 8.43
C GLN A 139 -14.28 21.95 8.94
#